data_AF-M7ACB1-F1
#
_entry.id   AF-M7ACB1-F1
#
_cell.length_a   1.000
_cell.length_b   1.000
_cell.length_c   1.000
_cell.angle_alpha   90.00
_cell.angle_beta   90.00
_cell.angle_gamma   90.00
#
_symmetry.space_group_name_H-M   'P 1'
#
loop_
_entity.id
_entity.type
_entity.pdbx_description
1 polymer ?
#
loop_
_entity_poly.entity_id
_entity_poly.type
_entity_poly.pdbx_seq_one_letter_code
_entity_poly.pdbx_strand_id
1 'polypeptide(L)'
;MPLKEYIGRMNKIEKLLQTSRIGMITNQSAFGPDGEYHFQSIHKRYDLKKIFLPEHGLFAELQDQVSGSSLRYNLDEVEFINLYGDQESSLIPDSVSLEGLDIVIIDIRDTGARYYTFLTTAYYFLEEISKWNSSGKNEISVIIFDSTNPAGKKIEGSPLQKEFESFVGVRGVLHRHGLTPGKLLSYYQKEFHLNVKIRIVNKGWYKKKDSEFSWIPPSPNIPFRSTCYVYSGQCLLEGTNLSEGRGTTRPFETFGAPYINEENIRIRKVLEESQRGSLILRPLKFIPTFHKHKDLVCGGFQILLKKPEKFHSLFLP
;
A
#
# COMPACT_ATOMS: atom_id res chain seq x y z
N MET A 1 -8.72 15.58 -16.46
CA MET A 1 -8.90 16.98 -15.98
C MET A 1 -9.31 17.02 -14.51
N PRO A 2 -8.62 17.78 -13.63
CA PRO A 2 -9.10 18.02 -12.27
C PRO A 2 -10.47 18.72 -12.28
N LEU A 3 -11.26 18.57 -11.21
CA LEU A 3 -12.55 19.25 -11.05
C LEU A 3 -12.38 20.78 -11.09
N LYS A 4 -13.41 21.51 -11.55
CA LYS A 4 -13.40 22.99 -11.63
C LYS A 4 -13.02 23.67 -10.31
N GLU A 5 -13.31 23.04 -9.17
CA GLU A 5 -12.96 23.55 -7.82
C GLU A 5 -11.47 23.46 -7.47
N TYR A 6 -10.66 22.73 -8.25
CA TYR A 6 -9.23 22.55 -8.00
C TYR A 6 -8.33 23.37 -8.92
N ILE A 7 -8.90 24.09 -9.89
CA ILE A 7 -8.17 24.82 -10.94
C ILE A 7 -7.12 25.77 -10.33
N GLY A 8 -7.42 26.50 -9.26
CA GLY A 8 -6.47 27.47 -8.68
C GLY A 8 -5.23 26.86 -8.01
N ARG A 9 -5.37 25.76 -7.26
CA ARG A 9 -4.23 25.07 -6.61
C ARG A 9 -3.48 24.15 -7.58
N MET A 10 -4.21 23.52 -8.50
CA MET A 10 -3.62 22.75 -9.59
C MET A 10 -2.76 23.65 -10.49
N ASN A 11 -3.20 24.87 -10.81
CA ASN A 11 -2.39 25.79 -11.62
C ASN A 11 -0.99 26.09 -11.02
N LYS A 12 -0.83 26.09 -9.70
CA LYS A 12 0.50 26.27 -9.07
C LYS A 12 1.35 24.99 -9.15
N ILE A 13 0.73 23.83 -8.98
CA ILE A 13 1.40 22.53 -9.08
C ILE A 13 1.77 22.24 -10.53
N GLU A 14 0.88 22.48 -11.48
CA GLU A 14 1.13 22.32 -12.91
C GLU A 14 2.28 23.22 -13.36
N LYS A 15 2.29 24.50 -12.99
CA LYS A 15 3.43 25.39 -13.27
C LYS A 15 4.75 24.88 -12.70
N LEU A 16 4.70 24.31 -11.50
CA LEU A 16 5.88 23.73 -10.86
C LEU A 16 6.36 22.47 -11.62
N LEU A 17 5.44 21.58 -12.02
CA LEU A 17 5.77 20.38 -12.79
C LEU A 17 6.29 20.69 -14.20
N GLN A 18 5.83 21.77 -14.84
CA GLN A 18 6.29 22.20 -16.18
C GLN A 18 7.78 22.53 -16.26
N THR A 19 8.41 22.87 -15.15
CA THR A 19 9.83 23.29 -15.10
C THR A 19 10.69 22.36 -14.27
N SER A 20 10.19 21.18 -13.89
CA SER A 20 10.86 20.26 -12.98
C SER A 20 11.16 18.93 -13.66
N ARG A 21 12.31 18.35 -13.35
CA ARG A 21 12.65 16.96 -13.66
C ARG A 21 12.05 16.07 -12.57
N ILE A 22 11.21 15.12 -12.98
CA ILE A 22 10.32 14.40 -12.07
C ILE A 22 10.78 12.96 -11.88
N GLY A 23 10.88 12.55 -10.62
CA GLY A 23 10.87 11.17 -10.20
C GLY A 23 9.48 10.77 -9.70
N MET A 24 9.11 9.50 -9.76
CA MET A 24 7.79 9.06 -9.31
C MET A 24 7.84 7.69 -8.60
N ILE A 25 7.28 7.60 -7.40
CA ILE A 25 6.98 6.33 -6.71
C ILE A 25 5.52 6.00 -6.99
N THR A 26 5.28 4.91 -7.72
CA THR A 26 3.92 4.56 -8.17
C THR A 26 3.80 3.11 -8.62
N ASN A 27 2.56 2.68 -8.85
CA ASN A 27 2.20 1.42 -9.49
C ASN A 27 0.79 1.53 -10.10
N GLN A 28 0.22 0.42 -10.56
CA GLN A 28 -1.08 0.36 -11.22
C GLN A 28 -2.23 0.90 -10.36
N SER A 29 -2.08 0.91 -9.04
CA SER A 29 -3.12 1.46 -8.16
C SER A 29 -3.36 2.94 -8.42
N ALA A 30 -2.38 3.66 -8.98
CA ALA A 30 -2.50 5.03 -9.45
C ALA A 30 -3.15 5.13 -10.85
N PHE A 31 -4.18 4.35 -11.11
CA PHE A 31 -4.98 4.42 -12.33
C PHE A 31 -6.21 5.33 -12.15
N GLY A 32 -6.46 6.20 -13.14
CA GLY A 32 -7.50 7.24 -13.16
C GLY A 32 -6.88 8.62 -13.39
N PRO A 33 -7.64 9.75 -13.52
CA PRO A 33 -9.07 9.99 -13.69
C PRO A 33 -9.51 10.11 -15.17
N ASP A 34 -8.57 10.05 -16.12
CA ASP A 34 -8.82 10.21 -17.57
C ASP A 34 -8.74 8.85 -18.31
N GLY A 35 -8.80 7.73 -17.57
CA GLY A 35 -8.72 6.37 -18.15
C GLY A 35 -7.30 5.88 -18.42
N GLU A 36 -6.30 6.47 -17.75
CA GLU A 36 -4.88 6.16 -17.94
C GLU A 36 -4.17 5.99 -16.59
N TYR A 37 -2.99 5.38 -16.59
CA TYR A 37 -2.12 5.37 -15.42
C TYR A 37 -1.53 6.76 -15.17
N HIS A 38 -1.38 7.15 -13.91
CA HIS A 38 -0.90 8.48 -13.58
C HIS A 38 0.51 8.74 -14.11
N PHE A 39 1.41 7.76 -14.07
CA PHE A 39 2.76 7.90 -14.64
C PHE A 39 2.73 8.21 -16.14
N GLN A 40 1.79 7.63 -16.90
CA GLN A 40 1.60 7.95 -18.32
C GLN A 40 1.11 9.38 -18.51
N SER A 41 0.16 9.82 -17.67
CA SER A 41 -0.34 11.20 -17.70
C SER A 41 0.74 12.23 -17.36
N ILE A 42 1.65 11.90 -16.43
CA ILE A 42 2.79 12.76 -16.09
C ILE A 42 3.79 12.78 -17.25
N HIS A 43 4.19 11.62 -17.77
CA HIS A 43 5.13 11.50 -18.90
C HIS A 43 4.68 12.28 -20.14
N LYS A 44 3.40 12.19 -20.51
CA LYS A 44 2.85 12.92 -21.68
C LYS A 44 2.88 14.43 -21.55
N ARG A 45 2.98 14.97 -20.33
CA ARG A 45 2.76 16.40 -20.04
C ARG A 45 3.97 17.11 -19.44
N TYR A 46 4.87 16.36 -18.81
CA TYR A 46 5.96 16.87 -18.00
C TYR A 46 7.21 16.00 -18.14
N ASP A 47 8.33 16.50 -17.62
CA ASP A 47 9.64 15.87 -17.76
C ASP A 47 9.85 14.74 -16.74
N LEU A 48 9.14 13.62 -16.92
CA LEU A 48 9.33 12.41 -16.13
C LEU A 48 10.65 11.75 -16.51
N LYS A 49 11.56 11.62 -15.54
CA LYS A 49 12.88 11.00 -15.75
C LYS A 49 12.98 9.61 -15.16
N LYS A 50 12.36 9.40 -14.00
CA LYS A 50 12.59 8.19 -13.18
C LYS A 50 11.29 7.68 -12.57
N ILE A 51 11.06 6.36 -12.66
CA ILE A 51 10.01 5.66 -11.91
C ILE A 51 10.67 4.69 -10.94
N PHE A 52 10.31 4.83 -9.67
CA PHE A 52 10.79 3.99 -8.58
C PHE A 52 9.71 2.97 -8.22
N LEU A 53 10.07 1.69 -8.36
CA LEU A 53 9.13 0.58 -8.25
C LEU A 53 9.16 0.00 -6.83
N PRO A 54 8.02 -0.01 -6.11
CA PRO A 54 7.93 -0.65 -4.80
C PRO A 54 7.85 -2.18 -4.95
N GLU A 55 7.53 -2.88 -3.85
CA GLU A 55 7.14 -4.28 -3.89
C GLU A 55 6.04 -4.53 -4.94
N HIS A 56 6.04 -5.73 -5.54
CA HIS A 56 5.11 -6.20 -6.58
C HIS A 56 5.33 -5.63 -8.00
N GLY A 57 6.15 -4.59 -8.20
CA GLY A 57 6.39 -4.02 -9.52
C GLY A 57 5.37 -2.95 -9.93
N LEU A 58 5.33 -2.61 -11.22
CA LEU A 58 4.51 -1.52 -11.75
C LEU A 58 3.05 -1.92 -11.92
N PHE A 59 2.77 -3.15 -12.38
CA PHE A 59 1.42 -3.68 -12.58
C PHE A 59 1.03 -4.76 -11.56
N ALA A 60 1.71 -4.76 -10.41
CA ALA A 60 1.58 -5.76 -9.36
C ALA A 60 1.72 -7.20 -9.87
N GLU A 61 2.73 -7.42 -10.70
CA GLU A 61 3.01 -8.69 -11.37
C GLU A 61 3.55 -9.75 -10.42
N LEU A 62 4.25 -9.32 -9.37
CA LEU A 62 4.97 -10.24 -8.49
C LEU A 62 4.18 -10.57 -7.23
N GLN A 63 4.30 -11.83 -6.79
CA GLN A 63 3.81 -12.24 -5.46
C GLN A 63 4.59 -11.54 -4.34
N ASP A 64 4.11 -11.69 -3.11
CA ASP A 64 4.81 -11.22 -1.92
C ASP A 64 6.21 -11.82 -1.80
N GLN A 65 7.15 -11.02 -1.29
CA GLN A 65 8.54 -11.43 -1.08
C GLN A 65 9.28 -11.87 -2.36
N VAL A 66 8.80 -11.47 -3.53
CA VAL A 66 9.47 -11.72 -4.81
C VAL A 66 10.15 -10.45 -5.29
N SER A 67 11.45 -10.56 -5.56
CA SER A 67 12.30 -9.48 -6.06
C SER A 67 11.89 -9.01 -7.46
N GLY A 68 11.88 -7.69 -7.65
CA GLY A 68 11.63 -6.99 -8.92
C GLY A 68 12.79 -7.03 -9.92
N SER A 69 13.94 -7.64 -9.59
CA SER A 69 15.19 -7.58 -10.37
C SER A 69 15.05 -8.06 -11.83
N SER A 70 14.07 -8.91 -12.13
CA SER A 70 13.80 -9.44 -13.48
C SER A 70 12.81 -8.60 -14.30
N LEU A 71 12.06 -7.69 -13.67
CA LEU A 71 11.06 -6.88 -14.37
C LEU A 71 11.73 -5.84 -15.26
N ARG A 72 11.17 -5.63 -16.44
CA ARG A 72 11.62 -4.62 -17.40
C ARG A 72 10.39 -3.88 -17.92
N TYR A 73 10.47 -2.56 -17.92
CA TYR A 73 9.44 -1.67 -18.46
C TYR A 73 10.08 -0.76 -19.48
N ASN A 74 9.27 -0.27 -20.42
CA ASN A 74 9.70 0.69 -21.40
C ASN A 74 8.72 1.85 -21.42
N LEU A 75 9.26 3.05 -21.25
CA LEU A 75 8.59 4.32 -21.44
C LEU A 75 9.68 5.30 -21.89
N ASP A 76 9.49 5.94 -23.04
CA ASP A 76 10.55 6.69 -23.72
C ASP A 76 11.25 7.68 -22.77
N GLU A 77 12.58 7.57 -22.69
CA GLU A 77 13.45 8.42 -21.87
C GLU A 77 13.21 8.36 -20.35
N VAL A 78 12.47 7.35 -19.86
CA VAL A 78 12.22 7.12 -18.43
C VAL A 78 13.02 5.91 -17.94
N GLU A 79 13.82 6.14 -16.90
CA GLU A 79 14.53 5.09 -16.19
C GLU A 79 13.62 4.45 -15.13
N PHE A 80 13.64 3.11 -15.05
CA PHE A 80 12.92 2.36 -14.02
C PHE A 80 13.91 1.81 -13.00
N ILE A 81 13.71 2.16 -11.73
CA ILE A 81 14.59 1.78 -10.61
C ILE A 81 13.80 0.91 -9.65
N ASN A 82 14.28 -0.31 -9.41
CA ASN A 82 13.63 -1.24 -8.50
C ASN A 82 14.01 -0.93 -7.03
N LEU A 83 13.00 -0.65 -6.20
CA LEU A 83 13.15 -0.47 -4.75
C LEU A 83 12.77 -1.72 -3.94
N TYR A 84 12.73 -2.88 -4.59
CA TYR A 84 12.45 -4.17 -3.97
C TYR A 84 13.28 -5.27 -4.66
N GLY A 85 14.60 -5.20 -4.47
CA GLY A 85 15.56 -6.15 -5.00
C GLY A 85 15.94 -7.23 -3.98
N ASP A 86 17.07 -7.89 -4.24
CA ASP A 86 17.50 -9.08 -3.50
C ASP A 86 18.22 -8.77 -2.16
N GLN A 87 18.44 -7.49 -1.86
CA GLN A 87 19.17 -7.03 -0.67
C GLN A 87 18.45 -5.86 0.00
N GLU A 88 18.60 -5.71 1.31
CA GLU A 88 17.97 -4.62 2.07
C GLU A 88 18.36 -3.22 1.57
N SER A 89 19.60 -3.05 1.11
CA SER A 89 20.07 -1.80 0.48
C SER A 89 19.31 -1.41 -0.78
N SER A 90 18.63 -2.35 -1.44
CA SER A 90 17.78 -2.07 -2.59
C SER A 90 16.42 -1.49 -2.20
N LEU A 91 16.06 -1.43 -0.92
CA LEU A 91 14.78 -0.89 -0.45
C LEU A 91 14.76 0.65 -0.41
N ILE A 92 15.90 1.29 -0.70
CA ILE A 92 16.10 2.74 -0.74
C ILE A 92 16.66 3.16 -2.11
N PRO A 93 16.33 4.37 -2.60
CA PRO A 93 17.00 4.94 -3.76
C PRO A 93 18.46 5.28 -3.40
N ASP A 94 19.42 4.94 -4.25
CA ASP A 94 20.79 5.42 -4.07
C ASP A 94 20.92 6.91 -4.44
N SER A 95 22.01 7.56 -4.04
CA SER A 95 22.21 8.99 -4.31
C SER A 95 22.26 9.31 -5.81
N VAL A 96 22.76 8.41 -6.65
CA VAL A 96 22.85 8.61 -8.11
C VAL A 96 21.45 8.63 -8.73
N SER A 97 20.56 7.78 -8.23
CA SER A 97 19.17 7.70 -8.65
C SER A 97 18.38 8.97 -8.28
N LEU A 98 18.79 9.72 -7.26
CA LEU A 98 18.20 11.03 -6.92
C LEU A 98 18.77 12.18 -7.76
N GLU A 99 19.93 12.00 -8.40
CA GLU A 99 20.56 13.05 -9.18
C GLU A 99 19.71 13.48 -10.37
N GLY A 100 19.69 14.80 -10.59
CA GLY A 100 18.93 15.42 -11.68
C GLY A 100 17.42 15.48 -11.44
N LEU A 101 16.92 15.12 -10.26
CA LEU A 101 15.52 15.34 -9.89
C LEU A 101 15.33 16.67 -9.17
N ASP A 102 14.22 17.33 -9.44
CA ASP A 102 13.77 18.53 -8.71
C ASP A 102 12.53 18.20 -7.85
N ILE A 103 11.72 17.23 -8.30
CA ILE A 103 10.49 16.79 -7.65
C ILE A 103 10.36 15.28 -7.66
N VAL A 104 9.89 14.73 -6.55
CA VAL A 104 9.40 13.34 -6.48
C VAL A 104 7.90 13.33 -6.24
N ILE A 105 7.16 12.69 -7.14
CA ILE A 105 5.73 12.44 -6.99
C ILE A 105 5.53 11.09 -6.28
N ILE A 106 4.68 11.06 -5.27
CA ILE A 106 4.23 9.81 -4.64
C ILE A 106 2.75 9.65 -4.92
N ASP A 107 2.42 8.62 -5.68
CA ASP A 107 1.04 8.24 -5.96
C ASP A 107 0.92 6.72 -5.96
N ILE A 108 0.51 6.20 -4.82
CA ILE A 108 0.36 4.77 -4.57
C ILE A 108 -0.75 4.56 -3.54
N ARG A 109 -1.63 3.59 -3.78
CA ARG A 109 -2.72 3.25 -2.86
C ARG A 109 -2.25 2.18 -1.89
N ASP A 110 -2.41 2.48 -0.62
CA ASP A 110 -2.07 1.61 0.51
C ASP A 110 -3.31 0.83 1.00
N THR A 111 -3.14 -0.15 1.88
CA THR A 111 -4.24 -0.91 2.49
C THR A 111 -4.75 -0.31 3.81
N GLY A 112 -3.97 0.56 4.45
CA GLY A 112 -4.27 1.10 5.78
C GLY A 112 -3.70 0.29 6.95
N ALA A 113 -2.79 -0.64 6.65
CA ALA A 113 -2.14 -1.51 7.62
C ALA A 113 -0.63 -1.25 7.70
N ARG A 114 -0.07 -1.32 8.91
CA ARG A 114 1.35 -1.01 9.18
C ARG A 114 2.34 -1.82 8.35
N TYR A 115 2.03 -3.09 8.12
CA TYR A 115 2.91 -4.05 7.46
C TYR A 115 2.64 -4.19 5.96
N TYR A 116 1.84 -3.29 5.39
CA TYR A 116 1.81 -3.11 3.94
C TYR A 116 2.92 -2.13 3.55
N THR A 117 3.90 -2.63 2.81
CA THR A 117 5.24 -2.04 2.71
C THR A 117 5.31 -0.76 1.90
N PHE A 118 4.30 -0.41 1.10
CA PHE A 118 4.33 0.75 0.20
C PHE A 118 4.60 2.08 0.90
N LEU A 119 3.98 2.30 2.07
CA LEU A 119 4.22 3.54 2.83
C LEU A 119 5.52 3.48 3.63
N THR A 120 6.07 2.29 3.90
CA THR A 120 7.44 2.14 4.40
C THR A 120 8.45 2.46 3.30
N THR A 121 8.27 1.98 2.07
CA THR A 121 9.09 2.37 0.90
C THR A 121 9.10 3.88 0.72
N ALA A 122 7.92 4.52 0.76
CA ALA A 122 7.83 5.97 0.65
C ALA A 122 8.50 6.69 1.84
N TYR A 123 8.43 6.15 3.06
CA TYR A 123 9.16 6.69 4.21
C TYR A 123 10.68 6.63 4.02
N TYR A 124 11.21 5.45 3.67
CA TYR A 124 12.63 5.24 3.38
C TYR A 124 13.12 6.18 2.27
N PHE A 125 12.29 6.39 1.24
CA PHE A 125 12.57 7.38 0.20
C PHE A 125 12.68 8.82 0.74
N LEU A 126 11.77 9.22 1.65
CA LEU A 126 11.83 10.54 2.29
C LEU A 126 13.07 10.71 3.16
N GLU A 127 13.56 9.65 3.81
CA GLU A 127 14.82 9.68 4.54
C GLU A 127 16.01 9.96 3.61
N GLU A 128 16.06 9.30 2.44
CA GLU A 128 17.12 9.55 1.46
C GLU A 128 17.04 10.94 0.83
N ILE A 129 15.83 11.45 0.53
CA ILE A 129 15.67 12.86 0.11
C ILE A 129 16.12 13.81 1.22
N SER A 130 15.81 13.52 2.48
CA SER A 130 16.25 14.35 3.62
C SER A 130 17.77 14.42 3.72
N LYS A 131 18.46 13.27 3.55
CA LYS A 131 19.93 13.21 3.49
C LYS A 131 20.48 14.00 2.31
N TRP A 132 19.89 13.83 1.12
CA TRP A 132 20.26 14.57 -0.09
C TRP A 132 20.11 16.08 0.08
N ASN A 133 18.97 16.55 0.57
CA ASN A 133 18.70 17.97 0.81
C ASN A 133 19.64 18.59 1.86
N SER A 134 20.18 17.75 2.75
CA SER A 134 21.14 18.19 3.77
C SER A 134 22.60 18.18 3.26
N SER A 135 22.87 17.60 2.09
CA SER A 135 24.23 17.48 1.53
C SER A 135 24.66 18.69 0.69
N GLY A 136 23.89 19.79 0.67
CA GLY A 136 24.18 21.00 -0.10
C GLY A 136 23.99 20.86 -1.63
N LYS A 137 23.40 19.74 -2.08
CA LYS A 137 22.99 19.54 -3.48
C LYS A 137 21.66 20.26 -3.75
N ASN A 138 21.19 20.20 -5.00
CA ASN A 138 19.89 20.77 -5.39
C ASN A 138 18.77 20.17 -4.55
N GLU A 139 17.93 21.02 -3.94
CA GLU A 139 16.85 20.57 -3.08
C GLU A 139 15.75 19.84 -3.89
N ILE A 140 15.40 18.63 -3.47
CA ILE A 140 14.30 17.85 -4.01
C ILE A 140 13.07 18.07 -3.11
N SER A 141 11.95 18.44 -3.74
CA SER A 141 10.65 18.54 -3.06
C SER A 141 9.73 17.37 -3.40
N VAL A 142 8.76 17.08 -2.54
CA VAL A 142 7.85 15.93 -2.70
C VAL A 142 6.42 16.39 -2.88
N ILE A 143 5.72 15.78 -3.84
CA ILE A 143 4.28 15.98 -4.06
C ILE A 143 3.56 14.64 -3.87
N ILE A 144 2.65 14.58 -2.91
CA ILE A 144 1.86 13.37 -2.63
C ILE A 144 0.47 13.56 -3.21
N PHE A 145 0.06 12.65 -4.11
CA PHE A 145 -1.32 12.54 -4.55
C PHE A 145 -2.07 11.66 -3.57
N ASP A 146 -2.80 12.31 -2.65
CA ASP A 146 -3.41 11.59 -1.53
C ASP A 146 -4.64 10.81 -1.97
N SER A 147 -4.81 9.63 -1.37
CA SER A 147 -5.95 8.75 -1.56
C SER A 147 -6.69 8.53 -0.24
N THR A 148 -7.90 7.97 -0.31
CA THR A 148 -8.57 7.49 0.90
C THR A 148 -7.86 6.26 1.46
N ASN A 149 -7.77 6.14 2.78
CA ASN A 149 -7.45 4.86 3.40
C ASN A 149 -8.61 3.87 3.12
N PRO A 150 -8.38 2.76 2.40
CA PRO A 150 -9.46 1.86 2.02
C PRO A 150 -10.04 1.06 3.19
N ALA A 151 -9.26 0.85 4.26
CA ALA A 151 -9.73 0.33 5.53
C ALA A 151 -10.46 1.41 6.37
N GLY A 152 -10.63 2.64 5.87
CA GLY A 152 -11.32 3.71 6.57
C GLY A 152 -10.50 4.35 7.68
N LYS A 153 -11.18 4.97 8.66
CA LYS A 153 -10.56 5.83 9.68
C LYS A 153 -10.36 5.15 11.04
N LYS A 154 -10.74 3.87 11.15
CA LYS A 154 -10.65 3.15 12.40
C LYS A 154 -9.18 2.92 12.76
N ILE A 155 -8.88 3.02 14.04
CA ILE A 155 -7.54 2.88 14.60
C ILE A 155 -7.53 1.65 15.50
N GLU A 156 -6.57 0.76 15.30
CA GLU A 156 -6.52 -0.53 16.02
C GLU A 156 -5.08 -0.96 16.33
N GLY A 157 -4.92 -1.58 17.50
CA GLY A 157 -3.68 -2.20 17.95
C GLY A 157 -2.76 -1.27 18.72
N SER A 158 -1.54 -1.76 18.95
CA SER A 158 -0.48 -1.05 19.67
C SER A 158 0.53 -0.40 18.71
N PRO A 159 1.22 0.67 19.18
CA PRO A 159 2.34 1.25 18.44
C PRO A 159 3.48 0.24 18.35
N LEU A 160 4.14 0.21 17.19
CA LEU A 160 5.32 -0.64 17.00
C LEU A 160 6.47 -0.10 17.86
N GLN A 161 7.06 -0.99 18.67
CA GLN A 161 8.23 -0.65 19.47
C GLN A 161 9.46 -0.56 18.56
N LYS A 162 10.44 0.26 18.95
CA LYS A 162 11.62 0.56 18.14
C LYS A 162 12.45 -0.70 17.86
N GLU A 163 12.49 -1.64 18.79
CA GLU A 163 13.26 -2.88 18.68
C GLU A 163 12.66 -3.86 17.67
N PHE A 164 11.40 -3.65 17.26
CA PHE A 164 10.70 -4.45 16.25
C PHE A 164 10.54 -3.70 14.91
N GLU A 165 11.15 -2.53 14.77
CA GLU A 165 11.13 -1.74 13.53
C GLU A 165 11.87 -2.50 12.40
N SER A 166 11.24 -2.53 11.22
CA SER A 166 11.78 -3.19 10.03
C SER A 166 11.05 -2.67 8.78
N PHE A 167 11.36 -3.23 7.59
CA PHE A 167 10.66 -2.86 6.36
C PHE A 167 9.14 -3.11 6.41
N VAL A 168 8.68 -4.07 7.21
CA VAL A 168 7.26 -4.35 7.43
C VAL A 168 6.65 -3.53 8.58
N GLY A 169 7.31 -2.48 9.04
CA GLY A 169 6.70 -1.56 9.99
C GLY A 169 7.65 -0.51 10.55
N VAL A 170 7.21 0.74 10.45
CA VAL A 170 7.88 1.90 11.05
C VAL A 170 7.45 2.05 12.51
N ARG A 171 8.39 2.41 13.38
CA ARG A 171 8.11 2.58 14.83
C ARG A 171 6.99 3.60 15.09
N GLY A 172 6.23 3.38 16.16
CA GLY A 172 5.10 4.25 16.55
C GLY A 172 3.81 4.01 15.77
N VAL A 173 3.86 3.40 14.59
CA VAL A 173 2.67 3.15 13.76
C VAL A 173 1.82 2.03 14.35
N LEU A 174 0.50 2.21 14.30
CA LEU A 174 -0.50 1.23 14.76
C LEU A 174 -0.84 0.23 13.66
N HIS A 175 -1.26 -0.98 14.04
CA HIS A 175 -1.57 -2.08 13.11
C HIS A 175 -2.56 -1.66 12.01
N ARG A 176 -3.63 -0.96 12.40
CA ARG A 176 -4.51 -0.21 11.51
C ARG A 176 -4.44 1.25 11.92
N HIS A 177 -3.83 2.10 11.10
CA HIS A 177 -3.46 3.44 11.52
C HIS A 177 -4.53 4.51 11.23
N GLY A 178 -5.51 4.23 10.36
CA GLY A 178 -6.63 5.14 10.04
C GLY A 178 -6.25 6.43 9.31
N LEU A 179 -4.97 6.61 8.96
CA LEU A 179 -4.44 7.76 8.21
C LEU A 179 -4.48 7.50 6.70
N THR A 180 -4.60 8.56 5.91
CA THR A 180 -4.36 8.50 4.46
C THR A 180 -2.86 8.43 4.18
N PRO A 181 -2.41 7.99 2.99
CA PRO A 181 -1.00 8.02 2.61
C PRO A 181 -0.32 9.36 2.88
N GLY A 182 -0.92 10.47 2.44
CA GLY A 182 -0.36 11.82 2.64
C GLY A 182 -0.28 12.21 4.11
N LYS A 183 -1.25 11.79 4.94
CA LYS A 183 -1.22 12.04 6.38
C LYS A 183 -0.18 11.21 7.10
N LEU A 184 0.01 9.94 6.74
CA LEU A 184 1.04 9.09 7.35
C LEU A 184 2.44 9.56 6.96
N LEU A 185 2.66 9.91 5.70
CA LEU A 185 3.96 10.45 5.24
C LEU A 185 4.26 11.83 5.86
N SER A 186 3.24 12.67 6.07
CA SER A 186 3.40 13.92 6.85
C SER A 186 3.67 13.67 8.33
N TYR A 187 3.14 12.58 8.90
CA TYR A 187 3.46 12.17 10.26
C TYR A 187 4.94 11.80 10.34
N TYR A 188 5.44 10.94 9.44
CA TYR A 188 6.86 10.58 9.38
C TYR A 188 7.78 11.79 9.20
N GLN A 189 7.44 12.71 8.29
CA GLN A 189 8.20 13.95 8.09
C GLN A 189 8.39 14.72 9.40
N LYS A 190 7.34 14.82 10.22
CA LYS A 190 7.38 15.57 11.49
C LYS A 190 8.04 14.78 12.60
N GLU A 191 7.64 13.53 12.77
CA GLU A 191 8.12 12.62 13.82
C GLU A 191 9.64 12.41 13.74
N PHE A 192 10.15 12.28 12.51
CA PHE A 192 11.56 12.00 12.26
C PHE A 192 12.35 13.24 11.79
N HIS A 193 11.74 14.43 11.87
CA HIS A 193 12.36 15.71 11.52
C HIS A 193 13.03 15.72 10.13
N LEU A 194 12.34 15.16 9.13
CA LEU A 194 12.88 15.01 7.77
C LEU A 194 12.98 16.37 7.06
N ASN A 195 14.15 16.68 6.51
CA ASN A 195 14.44 17.89 5.74
C ASN A 195 13.89 17.78 4.30
N VAL A 196 12.57 17.70 4.17
CA VAL A 196 11.89 17.54 2.87
C VAL A 196 10.67 18.44 2.82
N LYS A 197 10.49 19.22 1.75
CA LYS A 197 9.27 20.00 1.53
C LYS A 197 8.19 19.10 0.91
N ILE A 198 7.17 18.74 1.69
CA ILE A 198 6.03 17.94 1.23
C ILE A 198 4.83 18.85 0.87
N ARG A 199 4.26 18.64 -0.31
CA ARG A 199 2.98 19.21 -0.75
C ARG A 199 1.97 18.08 -0.98
N ILE A 200 0.78 18.17 -0.39
CA ILE A 200 -0.28 17.18 -0.57
C ILE A 200 -1.33 17.70 -1.55
N VAL A 201 -1.55 16.93 -2.62
CA VAL A 201 -2.71 17.08 -3.50
C VAL A 201 -3.85 16.29 -2.89
N ASN A 202 -4.90 16.99 -2.45
CA ASN A 202 -6.05 16.37 -1.82
C ASN A 202 -6.80 15.41 -2.76
N LYS A 203 -7.51 14.47 -2.14
CA LYS A 203 -8.31 13.37 -2.71
C LYS A 203 -9.23 13.67 -3.90
N GLY A 204 -9.50 14.93 -4.22
CA GLY A 204 -10.33 15.33 -5.37
C GLY A 204 -9.68 15.08 -6.74
N TRP A 205 -8.42 14.64 -6.77
CA TRP A 205 -7.73 14.19 -7.99
C TRP A 205 -8.43 12.97 -8.62
N TYR A 206 -8.67 11.92 -7.83
CA TYR A 206 -9.39 10.72 -8.29
C TYR A 206 -10.92 10.97 -8.22
N LYS A 207 -11.48 11.39 -9.34
CA LYS A 207 -12.86 11.92 -9.53
C LYS A 207 -14.05 11.02 -9.14
N LYS A 208 -13.88 9.86 -8.50
CA LYS A 208 -15.01 8.98 -8.14
C LYS A 208 -15.14 8.83 -6.62
N LYS A 209 -16.40 8.82 -6.14
CA LYS A 209 -16.70 8.12 -4.89
C LYS A 209 -16.08 6.73 -5.01
N ASP A 210 -15.20 6.35 -4.09
CA ASP A 210 -14.60 5.01 -4.08
C ASP A 210 -15.70 3.96 -4.17
N SER A 211 -15.94 3.46 -5.36
CA SER A 211 -16.86 2.36 -5.62
C SER A 211 -16.04 1.09 -5.51
N GLU A 212 -16.61 0.05 -4.93
CA GLU A 212 -16.00 -1.28 -4.90
C GLU A 212 -15.68 -1.78 -6.32
N PHE A 213 -16.46 -1.37 -7.32
CA PHE A 213 -16.25 -1.69 -8.74
C PHE A 213 -15.14 -0.89 -9.42
N SER A 214 -14.54 0.08 -8.74
CA SER A 214 -13.41 0.87 -9.24
C SER A 214 -12.13 0.61 -8.45
N TRP A 215 -12.12 -0.45 -7.63
CA TRP A 215 -10.94 -0.92 -6.94
C TRP A 215 -9.93 -1.46 -7.96
N ILE A 216 -8.72 -0.89 -7.92
CA ILE A 216 -7.58 -1.41 -8.67
C ILE A 216 -6.68 -2.08 -7.64
N PRO A 217 -6.50 -3.41 -7.69
CA PRO A 217 -5.70 -4.14 -6.72
C PRO A 217 -4.28 -3.58 -6.63
N PRO A 218 -3.83 -3.14 -5.45
CA PRO A 218 -2.47 -2.64 -5.26
C PRO A 218 -1.44 -3.77 -5.27
N SER A 219 -1.84 -4.99 -4.90
CA SER A 219 -1.04 -6.22 -4.98
C SER A 219 -1.91 -7.46 -5.27
N PRO A 220 -1.33 -8.59 -5.73
CA PRO A 220 -2.09 -9.79 -6.11
C PRO A 220 -3.01 -10.32 -5.02
N ASN A 221 -2.57 -10.23 -3.76
CA ASN A 221 -3.31 -10.76 -2.60
C ASN A 221 -4.22 -9.71 -1.92
N ILE A 222 -4.41 -8.53 -2.52
CA ILE A 222 -5.43 -7.55 -2.12
C ILE A 222 -6.43 -7.30 -3.28
N PRO A 223 -7.16 -8.35 -3.73
CA PRO A 223 -8.00 -8.27 -4.93
C PRO A 223 -9.25 -7.41 -4.74
N PHE A 224 -9.71 -7.18 -3.51
CA PHE A 224 -10.91 -6.41 -3.23
C PHE A 224 -10.65 -5.33 -2.18
N ARG A 225 -11.41 -4.23 -2.25
CA ARG A 225 -11.40 -3.21 -1.19
C ARG A 225 -11.84 -3.78 0.16
N SER A 226 -12.75 -4.76 0.16
CA SER A 226 -13.19 -5.47 1.36
C SER A 226 -12.02 -6.11 2.11
N THR A 227 -11.03 -6.62 1.37
CA THR A 227 -9.83 -7.25 1.91
C THR A 227 -9.06 -6.28 2.82
N CYS A 228 -9.03 -4.99 2.51
CA CYS A 228 -8.36 -3.98 3.33
C CYS A 228 -8.95 -3.86 4.75
N TYR A 229 -10.24 -4.14 4.95
CA TYR A 229 -10.85 -4.10 6.28
C TYR A 229 -10.38 -5.23 7.20
N VAL A 230 -10.04 -6.39 6.64
CA VAL A 230 -9.64 -7.58 7.39
C VAL A 230 -8.12 -7.75 7.47
N TYR A 231 -7.38 -7.19 6.51
CA TYR A 231 -5.95 -7.37 6.36
C TYR A 231 -5.12 -7.03 7.60
N SER A 232 -5.47 -5.95 8.32
CA SER A 232 -4.80 -5.55 9.58
C SER A 232 -4.89 -6.58 10.71
N GLY A 233 -5.76 -7.60 10.62
CA GLY A 233 -5.78 -8.73 11.55
C GLY A 233 -5.31 -10.02 10.89
N GLN A 234 -5.84 -10.29 9.70
CA GLN A 234 -5.63 -11.56 9.00
C GLN A 234 -4.19 -11.74 8.51
N CYS A 235 -3.44 -10.66 8.25
CA CYS A 235 -2.02 -10.76 7.94
C CYS A 235 -1.18 -11.22 9.15
N LEU A 236 -1.67 -11.09 10.39
CA LEU A 236 -0.95 -11.62 11.56
C LEU A 236 -0.86 -13.15 11.53
N LEU A 237 -1.75 -13.82 10.80
CA LEU A 237 -1.68 -15.26 10.57
C LEU A 237 -0.42 -15.68 9.82
N GLU A 238 0.23 -14.78 9.08
CA GLU A 238 1.53 -15.05 8.44
C GLU A 238 2.59 -15.50 9.47
N GLY A 239 2.52 -14.99 10.70
CA GLY A 239 3.36 -15.42 11.82
C GLY A 239 2.93 -16.73 12.50
N THR A 240 1.97 -17.47 11.92
CA THR A 240 1.41 -18.71 12.47
C THR A 240 1.39 -19.83 11.43
N ASN A 241 0.99 -21.03 11.86
CA ASN A 241 0.78 -22.18 10.97
C ASN A 241 -0.61 -22.22 10.30
N LEU A 242 -1.47 -21.22 10.50
CA LEU A 242 -2.75 -21.12 9.79
C LEU A 242 -2.56 -20.49 8.41
N SER A 243 -3.26 -20.98 7.38
CA SER A 243 -3.35 -20.28 6.10
C SER A 243 -4.27 -19.07 6.25
N GLU A 244 -3.79 -17.91 5.80
CA GLU A 244 -4.55 -16.67 5.57
C GLU A 244 -5.24 -16.64 4.19
N GLY A 245 -5.37 -17.79 3.53
CA GLY A 245 -6.10 -17.91 2.27
C GLY A 245 -5.35 -17.43 1.03
N ARG A 246 -4.06 -17.08 1.13
CA ARG A 246 -3.17 -17.00 -0.06
C ARG A 246 -3.22 -18.33 -0.81
N GLY A 247 -3.12 -18.29 -2.13
CA GLY A 247 -3.39 -19.46 -2.99
C GLY A 247 -4.87 -19.71 -3.27
N THR A 248 -5.78 -18.82 -2.84
CA THR A 248 -7.21 -18.86 -3.18
C THR A 248 -7.65 -17.59 -3.90
N THR A 249 -8.92 -17.51 -4.32
CA THR A 249 -9.49 -16.30 -4.93
C THR A 249 -9.94 -15.23 -3.90
N ARG A 250 -9.79 -15.51 -2.60
CA ARG A 250 -10.23 -14.65 -1.49
C ARG A 250 -9.18 -14.63 -0.35
N PRO A 251 -7.92 -14.24 -0.65
CA PRO A 251 -6.87 -14.11 0.36
C PRO A 251 -7.28 -13.09 1.44
N PHE A 252 -6.87 -13.35 2.68
CA PHE A 252 -7.21 -12.64 3.92
C PHE A 252 -8.70 -12.56 4.27
N GLU A 253 -9.60 -12.83 3.34
CA GLU A 253 -11.02 -13.05 3.61
C GLU A 253 -11.31 -14.52 3.97
N THR A 254 -10.32 -15.40 3.81
CA THR A 254 -10.40 -16.84 4.08
C THR A 254 -9.25 -17.24 4.99
N PHE A 255 -9.52 -18.06 6.01
CA PHE A 255 -8.46 -18.65 6.83
C PHE A 255 -8.78 -20.10 7.20
N GLY A 256 -7.75 -20.90 7.45
CA GLY A 256 -7.92 -22.31 7.77
C GLY A 256 -6.62 -23.11 7.80
N ALA A 257 -6.74 -24.42 8.01
CA ALA A 257 -5.63 -25.36 7.98
C ALA A 257 -6.13 -26.81 7.78
N PRO A 258 -5.26 -27.76 7.43
CA PRO A 258 -5.65 -29.17 7.25
C PRO A 258 -6.21 -29.84 8.51
N TYR A 259 -5.84 -29.32 9.68
CA TYR A 259 -6.28 -29.82 10.98
C TYR A 259 -7.48 -29.06 11.56
N ILE A 260 -8.04 -28.09 10.85
CA ILE A 260 -9.27 -27.39 11.26
C ILE A 260 -10.47 -28.12 10.67
N ASN A 261 -11.44 -28.44 11.53
CA ASN A 261 -12.77 -28.86 11.12
C ASN A 261 -13.69 -27.63 11.00
N GLU A 262 -14.12 -27.31 9.77
CA GLU A 262 -15.01 -26.19 9.47
C GLU A 262 -16.41 -26.32 10.10
N GLU A 263 -16.83 -27.53 10.44
CA GLU A 263 -18.10 -27.79 11.13
C GLU A 263 -18.01 -27.55 12.64
N ASN A 264 -16.83 -27.19 13.17
CA ASN A 264 -16.66 -26.91 14.58
C ASN A 264 -17.38 -25.62 15.00
N ILE A 265 -18.62 -25.79 15.47
CA ILE A 265 -19.52 -24.71 15.92
C ILE A 265 -18.89 -23.87 17.04
N ARG A 266 -18.00 -24.46 17.88
CA ARG A 266 -17.38 -23.73 19.00
C ARG A 266 -16.43 -22.64 18.49
N ILE A 267 -15.57 -22.97 17.51
CA ILE A 267 -14.65 -22.00 16.90
C ILE A 267 -15.47 -20.86 16.29
N ARG A 268 -16.48 -21.21 15.48
CA ARG A 268 -17.36 -20.23 14.84
C ARG A 268 -18.06 -19.31 15.84
N LYS A 269 -18.67 -19.87 16.89
CA LYS A 269 -19.40 -19.09 17.90
C LYS A 269 -18.50 -18.12 18.63
N VAL A 270 -17.33 -18.56 19.10
CA VAL A 270 -16.39 -17.70 19.84
C VAL A 270 -15.96 -16.51 18.98
N LEU A 271 -15.65 -16.76 17.71
CA LEU A 271 -15.20 -15.73 16.78
C LEU A 271 -16.33 -14.77 16.33
N GLU A 272 -17.54 -15.27 16.11
CA GLU A 272 -18.70 -14.42 15.77
C GLU A 272 -19.20 -13.61 16.99
N GLU A 273 -19.08 -14.15 18.21
CA GLU A 273 -19.50 -13.48 19.44
C GLU A 273 -18.60 -12.30 19.80
N SER A 274 -17.29 -12.39 19.57
CA SER A 274 -16.34 -11.29 19.83
C SER A 274 -16.66 -10.03 19.02
N GLN A 275 -17.38 -10.17 17.90
CA GLN A 275 -17.76 -9.07 17.02
C GLN A 275 -19.21 -9.16 16.54
N ARG A 276 -20.13 -9.50 17.45
CA ARG A 276 -21.54 -9.78 17.13
C ARG A 276 -22.16 -8.74 16.20
N GLY A 277 -22.58 -9.20 15.02
CA GLY A 277 -23.29 -8.40 14.02
C GLY A 277 -22.41 -7.57 13.08
N SER A 278 -21.08 -7.61 13.20
CA SER A 278 -20.16 -6.99 12.23
C SER A 278 -19.80 -7.92 11.07
N LEU A 279 -19.87 -9.24 11.29
CA LEU A 279 -19.49 -10.29 10.32
C LEU A 279 -20.39 -11.54 10.44
N ILE A 280 -20.27 -12.43 9.45
CA ILE A 280 -20.62 -13.85 9.51
C ILE A 280 -19.39 -14.66 9.10
N LEU A 281 -19.15 -15.80 9.74
CA LEU A 281 -18.21 -16.80 9.26
C LEU A 281 -18.94 -17.87 8.45
N ARG A 282 -18.60 -17.99 7.17
CA ARG A 282 -19.09 -19.06 6.30
C ARG A 282 -18.09 -20.23 6.36
N PRO A 283 -18.47 -21.43 6.87
CA PRO A 283 -17.58 -22.58 6.83
C PRO A 283 -17.28 -22.98 5.38
N LEU A 284 -16.06 -23.42 5.11
CA LEU A 284 -15.64 -23.91 3.80
C LEU A 284 -14.44 -24.84 3.90
N LYS A 285 -14.21 -25.58 2.82
CA LYS A 285 -12.92 -26.22 2.52
C LYS A 285 -12.27 -25.54 1.33
N PHE A 286 -10.95 -25.45 1.32
CA PHE A 286 -10.17 -24.86 0.24
C PHE A 286 -8.81 -25.53 0.10
N ILE A 287 -8.20 -25.42 -1.08
CA ILE A 287 -6.84 -25.90 -1.36
C ILE A 287 -6.03 -24.71 -1.87
N PRO A 288 -5.04 -24.22 -1.11
CA PRO A 288 -4.11 -23.20 -1.59
C PRO A 288 -3.29 -23.69 -2.78
N THR A 289 -3.15 -22.87 -3.82
CA THR A 289 -2.28 -23.15 -4.98
C THR A 289 -0.83 -22.72 -4.78
N PHE A 290 -0.56 -21.89 -3.77
CA PHE A 290 0.77 -21.47 -3.32
C PHE A 290 0.72 -21.10 -1.83
N HIS A 291 1.87 -20.79 -1.23
CA HIS A 291 2.01 -20.44 0.19
C HIS A 291 1.68 -21.62 1.15
N LYS A 292 1.32 -21.31 2.40
CA LYS A 292 1.03 -22.32 3.45
C LYS A 292 -0.05 -23.31 3.03
N HIS A 293 0.19 -24.58 3.35
CA HIS A 293 -0.69 -25.72 3.06
C HIS A 293 -1.01 -25.91 1.57
N LYS A 294 -0.08 -25.50 0.68
CA LYS A 294 -0.17 -25.75 -0.76
C LYS A 294 -0.53 -27.21 -1.04
N ASP A 295 -1.49 -27.41 -1.95
CA ASP A 295 -1.97 -28.72 -2.41
C ASP A 295 -2.64 -29.60 -1.33
N LEU A 296 -2.88 -29.07 -0.12
CA LEU A 296 -3.58 -29.76 0.96
C LEU A 296 -4.99 -29.19 1.15
N VAL A 297 -5.95 -30.07 1.46
CA VAL A 297 -7.31 -29.66 1.83
C VAL A 297 -7.27 -29.01 3.22
N CYS A 298 -7.65 -27.73 3.28
CA CYS A 298 -7.82 -26.98 4.52
C CYS A 298 -9.32 -26.86 4.84
N GLY A 299 -9.71 -27.15 6.08
CA GLY A 299 -10.98 -26.69 6.62
C GLY A 299 -10.81 -25.31 7.26
N GLY A 300 -11.87 -24.50 7.27
CA GLY A 300 -11.80 -23.15 7.82
C GLY A 300 -13.04 -22.31 7.60
N PHE A 301 -12.86 -20.99 7.57
CA PHE A 301 -13.96 -20.04 7.44
C PHE A 301 -13.61 -18.90 6.46
N GLN A 302 -14.63 -18.43 5.75
CA GLN A 302 -14.59 -17.16 5.04
C GLN A 302 -15.27 -16.08 5.89
N ILE A 303 -14.61 -14.94 6.02
CA ILE A 303 -15.11 -13.75 6.69
C ILE A 303 -16.02 -12.99 5.73
N LEU A 304 -17.31 -12.92 6.06
CA LEU A 304 -18.29 -12.12 5.33
C LEU A 304 -18.65 -10.89 6.17
N LEU A 305 -18.11 -9.73 5.81
CA LEU A 305 -18.39 -8.49 6.52
C LEU A 305 -19.83 -8.02 6.28
N LYS A 306 -20.54 -7.73 7.37
CA LYS A 306 -21.87 -7.09 7.35
C LYS A 306 -21.79 -5.58 7.56
N LYS A 307 -20.89 -5.15 8.45
CA LYS A 307 -20.68 -3.75 8.84
C LYS A 307 -19.17 -3.48 8.90
N PRO A 308 -18.50 -3.32 7.75
CA PRO A 308 -17.04 -3.16 7.68
C PRO A 308 -16.50 -2.04 8.57
N GLU A 309 -17.27 -0.96 8.75
CA GLU A 309 -16.92 0.18 9.60
C GLU A 309 -16.92 -0.14 11.10
N LYS A 310 -17.69 -1.15 11.53
CA LYS A 310 -17.73 -1.61 12.94
C LYS A 310 -16.74 -2.72 13.22
N PHE A 311 -16.33 -3.47 12.20
CA PHE A 311 -15.40 -4.60 12.31
C PHE A 311 -14.04 -4.18 12.90
N HIS A 312 -13.56 -4.95 13.88
CA HIS A 312 -12.25 -4.81 14.51
C HIS A 312 -11.33 -5.92 14.02
N SER A 313 -10.32 -5.61 13.18
CA SER A 313 -9.52 -6.65 12.53
C SER A 313 -8.72 -7.49 13.51
N LEU A 314 -8.21 -6.88 14.59
CA LEU A 314 -7.40 -7.61 15.59
C LEU A 314 -8.18 -8.52 16.55
N PHE A 315 -9.51 -8.48 16.55
CA PHE A 315 -10.34 -9.38 17.38
C PHE A 315 -10.71 -10.68 16.65
N LEU A 316 -10.18 -10.85 15.46
CA LEU A 316 -10.30 -12.04 14.65
C LEU A 316 -8.91 -12.38 14.05
N PRO A 317 -7.89 -12.65 14.89
CA PRO A 317 -6.56 -13.01 14.39
C PRO A 317 -6.63 -14.39 13.72
#